data_AF-A0AAU7U4M7-F1
#
_entry.id   AF-A0AAU7U4M7-F1
#
_cell.length_a   1.000
_cell.length_b   1.000
_cell.length_c   1.000
_cell.angle_alpha   90.00
_cell.angle_beta   90.00
_cell.angle_gamma   90.00
#
_symmetry.space_group_name_H-M   'P 1'
#
loop_
_entity.id
_entity.type
_entity.pdbx_description
1 polymer ?
#
loop_
_entity_poly.entity_id
_entity_poly.type
_entity_poly.pdbx_seq_one_letter_code
_entity_poly.pdbx_strand_id
1 'polypeptide(L)'
;MKTKILASLALFVLTNSTMASQGIIKFSGSIIESPCKVSQKNGVFTASCYRKGVIQTKKIFLNKSFETLPFGVGKVLIRNFENVKLVTIQYQ
;
A
#
# COMPACT_ATOMS: atom_id res chain seq x y z
N MET A 1 9.08 68.07 10.89
CA MET A 1 9.02 66.70 11.45
C MET A 1 7.61 66.11 11.35
N LYS A 2 6.98 66.13 10.16
CA LYS A 2 5.61 65.62 9.98
C LYS A 2 5.46 64.77 8.69
N THR A 3 6.28 65.04 7.68
CA THR A 3 6.29 64.33 6.40
C THR A 3 6.95 62.94 6.41
N LYS A 4 7.86 62.65 7.36
CA LYS A 4 8.52 61.33 7.45
C LYS A 4 7.65 60.24 8.08
N ILE A 5 6.61 60.60 8.84
CA ILE A 5 5.73 59.65 9.55
C ILE A 5 4.62 59.14 8.60
N LEU A 6 4.22 59.96 7.62
CA LEU A 6 3.24 59.58 6.59
C LEU A 6 3.79 58.56 5.60
N ALA A 7 5.09 58.62 5.29
CA ALA A 7 5.72 57.69 4.35
C ALA A 7 5.82 56.25 4.89
N SER A 8 6.02 56.10 6.21
CA SER A 8 6.12 54.79 6.86
C SER A 8 4.77 54.07 7.01
N LEU A 9 3.66 54.81 7.07
CA LEU A 9 2.31 54.22 7.12
C LEU A 9 1.87 53.69 5.75
N ALA A 10 2.31 54.31 4.65
CA ALA A 10 2.01 53.87 3.28
C ALA A 10 2.74 52.56 2.90
N LEU A 11 3.94 52.32 3.47
CA LEU A 11 4.70 51.10 3.18
C LEU A 11 4.09 49.85 3.84
N PHE A 12 3.34 50.00 4.94
CA PHE A 12 2.69 48.89 5.64
C PHE A 12 1.40 48.39 4.95
N VAL A 13 0.82 49.18 4.05
CA VAL A 13 -0.43 48.84 3.34
C VAL A 13 -0.17 47.93 2.13
N LEU A 14 1.08 47.82 1.66
CA LEU A 14 1.45 47.00 0.50
C LEU A 14 1.75 45.54 0.85
N THR A 15 1.76 45.17 2.13
CA THR A 15 2.13 43.81 2.59
C THR A 15 0.90 43.03 3.07
N ASN A 16 -0.11 42.88 2.23
CA ASN A 16 -1.19 41.88 2.38
C ASN A 16 -1.81 41.72 0.98
N SER A 17 -1.88 40.57 0.33
CA SER A 17 -1.89 39.19 0.79
C SER A 17 -1.65 38.34 -0.45
N THR A 18 -0.53 37.62 -0.54
CA THR A 18 -0.40 36.56 -1.52
C THR A 18 -1.30 35.42 -1.07
N MET A 19 -2.59 35.48 -1.41
CA MET A 19 -3.48 34.35 -1.25
C MET A 19 -2.99 33.28 -2.23
N ALA A 20 -2.73 32.07 -1.73
CA ALA A 20 -2.50 30.94 -2.61
C ALA A 20 -3.70 30.86 -3.57
N SER A 21 -3.45 31.00 -4.87
CA SER A 21 -4.49 30.81 -5.88
C SER A 21 -5.11 29.44 -5.63
N GLN A 22 -6.40 29.41 -5.32
CA GLN A 22 -7.12 28.15 -5.15
C GLN A 22 -6.92 27.29 -6.40
N GLY A 23 -6.69 26.01 -6.17
CA GLY A 23 -6.46 25.02 -7.22
C GLY A 23 -6.84 23.64 -6.71
N ILE A 24 -7.01 22.69 -7.63
CA ILE A 24 -7.36 21.31 -7.28
C ILE A 24 -6.07 20.51 -7.19
N ILE A 25 -5.79 19.95 -6.01
CA ILE A 25 -4.77 18.90 -5.88
C ILE A 25 -5.41 17.58 -6.30
N LYS A 26 -4.96 17.03 -7.44
CA LYS A 26 -5.35 15.69 -7.89
C LYS A 26 -4.33 14.68 -7.41
N PHE A 27 -4.73 13.81 -6.49
CA PHE A 27 -3.98 12.62 -6.15
C PHE A 27 -4.39 11.48 -7.09
N SER A 28 -3.41 10.85 -7.71
CA SER A 28 -3.59 9.59 -8.42
C SER A 28 -2.60 8.56 -7.88
N GLY A 29 -3.06 7.34 -7.76
CA GLY A 29 -2.26 6.23 -7.27
C GLY A 29 -3.08 4.95 -7.31
N SER A 30 -2.41 3.83 -7.55
CA SER A 30 -3.01 2.52 -7.35
C SER A 30 -2.80 2.09 -5.90
N ILE A 31 -3.85 1.57 -5.27
CA ILE A 31 -3.68 0.83 -4.02
C ILE A 31 -3.05 -0.51 -4.40
N ILE A 32 -1.74 -0.64 -4.17
CA ILE A 32 -1.04 -1.91 -4.34
C ILE A 32 -1.22 -2.68 -3.03
N GLU A 33 -2.10 -3.68 -3.06
CA GLU A 33 -2.24 -4.60 -1.92
C GLU A 33 -0.95 -5.42 -1.78
N SER A 34 -0.52 -5.64 -0.54
CA SER A 34 0.66 -6.46 -0.26
C SER A 34 0.48 -7.89 -0.79
N PRO A 35 1.53 -8.55 -1.30
CA PRO A 35 1.45 -9.94 -1.73
C PRO A 35 0.98 -10.84 -0.56
N CYS A 36 0.25 -11.90 -0.89
CA CYS A 36 -0.11 -12.92 0.09
C CYS A 36 1.13 -13.48 0.80
N LYS A 37 1.06 -13.55 2.13
CA LYS A 37 2.11 -14.13 2.98
C LYS A 37 1.89 -15.63 3.13
N VAL A 38 2.89 -16.42 2.80
CA VAL A 38 2.91 -17.86 3.12
C VAL A 38 3.76 -18.07 4.37
N SER A 39 3.22 -18.80 5.33
CA SER A 39 3.92 -19.15 6.57
C SER A 39 3.72 -20.62 6.90
N GLN A 40 4.63 -21.18 7.69
CA GLN A 40 4.53 -22.54 8.22
C GLN A 40 4.52 -22.47 9.75
N LYS A 41 3.50 -23.06 10.38
CA LYS A 41 3.42 -23.21 11.85
C LYS A 41 3.00 -24.63 12.18
N ASN A 42 3.75 -25.29 13.05
CA ASN A 42 3.48 -26.68 13.49
C ASN A 42 3.29 -27.67 12.31
N GLY A 43 4.11 -27.54 11.26
CA GLY A 43 4.06 -28.40 10.08
C GLY A 43 2.93 -28.07 9.08
N VAL A 44 2.01 -27.17 9.41
CA VAL A 44 0.92 -26.73 8.53
C VAL A 44 1.33 -25.45 7.82
N PHE A 45 1.15 -25.41 6.49
CA PHE A 45 1.32 -24.18 5.73
C PHE A 45 0.00 -23.40 5.66
N THR A 46 0.12 -22.09 5.73
CA THR A 46 -1.00 -21.17 5.58
C THR A 46 -0.64 -20.04 4.64
N ALA A 47 -1.57 -19.68 3.76
CA ALA A 47 -1.51 -18.47 2.94
C ALA A 47 -2.49 -17.44 3.48
N SER A 48 -1.99 -16.25 3.82
CA SER A 48 -2.77 -15.11 4.29
C SER A 48 -2.70 -13.98 3.26
N CYS A 49 -3.85 -13.54 2.77
CA CYS A 49 -3.94 -12.41 1.84
C CYS A 49 -4.73 -11.27 2.48
N TYR A 50 -4.30 -10.04 2.25
CA TYR A 50 -5.05 -8.84 2.61
C TYR A 50 -5.74 -8.30 1.36
N ARG A 51 -7.07 -8.12 1.43
CA ARG A 51 -7.85 -7.56 0.33
C ARG A 51 -8.99 -6.72 0.86
N LYS A 52 -9.16 -5.50 0.36
CA LYS A 52 -10.25 -4.58 0.72
C LYS A 52 -10.43 -4.38 2.24
N GLY A 53 -9.33 -4.26 3.00
CA GLY A 53 -9.42 -4.10 4.46
C GLY A 53 -9.51 -5.39 5.27
N VAL A 54 -9.61 -6.55 4.61
CA VAL A 54 -9.85 -7.85 5.27
C VAL A 54 -8.69 -8.79 5.03
N ILE A 55 -8.27 -9.50 6.09
CA ILE A 55 -7.32 -10.60 5.99
C ILE A 55 -8.08 -11.92 5.94
N GLN A 56 -7.84 -12.73 4.91
CA GLN A 56 -8.28 -14.12 4.86
C GLN A 56 -7.08 -15.05 4.85
N THR A 57 -7.18 -16.14 5.62
CA THR A 57 -6.16 -17.16 5.74
C THR A 57 -6.71 -18.52 5.33
N LYS A 58 -5.96 -19.23 4.50
CA LYS A 58 -6.29 -20.58 4.05
C LYS A 58 -5.13 -21.53 4.34
N LYS A 59 -5.44 -22.74 4.81
CA LYS A 59 -4.45 -23.82 4.93
C LYS A 59 -4.08 -24.31 3.53
N ILE A 60 -2.80 -24.46 3.27
CA ILE A 60 -2.26 -24.98 2.01
C ILE A 60 -1.54 -26.29 2.33
N PHE A 61 -1.74 -27.29 1.50
CA PHE A 61 -1.11 -28.58 1.68
C PHE A 61 0.10 -28.72 0.76
N LEU A 62 1.03 -29.58 1.19
CA LEU A 62 2.08 -30.07 0.30
C LEU A 62 1.40 -30.89 -0.80
N ASN A 63 1.47 -30.40 -2.03
CA ASN A 63 0.73 -30.98 -3.14
C ASN A 63 1.54 -30.95 -4.45
N LYS A 64 1.13 -31.76 -5.42
CA LYS A 64 1.67 -31.75 -6.79
C LYS A 64 0.97 -30.72 -7.69
N SER A 65 -0.17 -30.19 -7.26
CA SER A 65 -0.98 -29.23 -8.01
C SER A 65 -1.18 -27.93 -7.25
N PHE A 66 -1.50 -26.87 -8.01
CA PHE A 66 -1.77 -25.54 -7.48
C PHE A 66 -3.10 -25.50 -6.72
N GLU A 67 -3.10 -24.82 -5.58
CA GLU A 67 -4.29 -24.46 -4.81
C GLU A 67 -4.61 -22.97 -4.97
N THR A 68 -5.90 -22.62 -4.95
CA THR A 68 -6.34 -21.22 -5.00
C THR A 68 -5.99 -20.49 -3.70
N LEU A 69 -5.42 -19.29 -3.83
CA LEU A 69 -5.21 -18.35 -2.72
C LEU A 69 -6.53 -17.76 -2.21
N PRO A 70 -6.59 -17.26 -0.96
CA PRO A 70 -7.72 -16.47 -0.47
C PRO A 70 -8.17 -15.38 -1.46
N PHE A 71 -9.46 -15.10 -1.52
CA PHE A 71 -10.08 -14.15 -2.47
C PHE A 71 -9.85 -14.44 -3.97
N GLY A 72 -9.31 -15.60 -4.34
CA GLY A 72 -9.06 -15.93 -5.74
C GLY A 72 -8.03 -15.03 -6.43
N VAL A 73 -7.14 -14.37 -5.68
CA VAL A 73 -6.10 -13.46 -6.23
C VAL A 73 -5.00 -14.18 -7.01
N GLY A 74 -5.01 -15.50 -7.03
CA GLY A 74 -3.95 -16.29 -7.60
C GLY A 74 -3.94 -17.73 -7.10
N LYS A 75 -2.82 -18.39 -7.37
CA LYS A 75 -2.58 -19.79 -7.06
C LYS A 75 -1.27 -19.97 -6.32
N VAL A 76 -1.19 -20.98 -5.47
CA VAL A 76 -0.01 -21.34 -4.70
C VAL A 76 0.27 -22.84 -4.83
N LEU A 77 1.54 -23.20 -4.97
CA LEU A 77 2.03 -24.57 -4.97
C LEU A 77 3.16 -24.69 -3.95
N ILE A 78 3.06 -25.67 -3.07
CA ILE A 78 4.11 -26.00 -2.10
C ILE A 78 4.60 -27.41 -2.39
N ARG A 79 5.87 -27.53 -2.76
CA ARG A 79 6.52 -28.81 -3.05
C ARG A 79 7.83 -28.95 -2.29
N ASN A 80 8.20 -30.19 -2.00
CA ASN A 80 9.55 -30.50 -1.54
C ASN A 80 10.51 -30.41 -2.74
N PHE A 81 11.65 -29.78 -2.54
CA PHE A 81 12.74 -29.71 -3.49
C PHE A 81 14.03 -29.93 -2.71
N GLU A 82 14.59 -31.13 -2.81
CA GLU A 82 15.72 -31.57 -1.96
C GLU A 82 15.42 -31.34 -0.47
N ASN A 83 16.26 -30.55 0.21
CA ASN A 83 16.15 -30.24 1.63
C ASN A 83 15.36 -28.95 1.89
N VAL A 84 14.75 -28.35 0.86
CA VAL A 84 13.97 -27.12 0.98
C VAL A 84 12.52 -27.32 0.54
N LYS A 85 11.65 -26.44 1.03
CA LYS A 85 10.26 -26.34 0.62
C LYS A 85 10.13 -25.18 -0.35
N LEU A 86 9.79 -25.47 -1.59
CA LEU A 86 9.63 -24.47 -2.63
C LEU A 86 8.18 -24.02 -2.68
N VAL A 87 7.96 -22.72 -2.48
CA VAL A 87 6.66 -22.07 -2.53
C VAL A 87 6.58 -21.24 -3.80
N THR A 88 5.75 -21.65 -4.75
CA THR A 88 5.48 -20.90 -5.98
C THR A 88 4.15 -20.20 -5.86
N ILE A 89 4.11 -18.89 -6.09
CA ILE A 89 2.89 -18.10 -6.13
C ILE A 89 2.71 -17.52 -7.53
N GLN A 90 1.52 -17.66 -8.09
CA GLN A 90 1.12 -17.09 -9.38
C GLN A 90 -0.07 -16.16 -9.15
N TYR A 91 0.15 -14.86 -9.25
CA TYR A 91 -0.93 -13.85 -9.17
C TYR A 91 -1.65 -13.72 -10.52
N GLN A 92 -2.92 -13.30 -10.47
CA GLN A 92 -3.76 -13.00 -11.62
C GLN A 92 -3.86 -11.50 -11.86
#